data_AF-A0A2E3CC29-F1
#
_entry.id   AF-A0A2E3CC29-F1
#
_cell.length_a   1.000
_cell.length_b   1.000
_cell.length_c   1.000
_cell.angle_alpha   90.00
_cell.angle_beta   90.00
_cell.angle_gamma   90.00
#
_symmetry.space_group_name_H-M   'P 1'
#
loop_
_entity.id
_entity.type
_entity.pdbx_description
1 polymer ?
#
loop_
_entity_poly.entity_id
_entity_poly.type
_entity_poly.pdbx_seq_one_letter_code
_entity_poly.pdbx_strand_id
1 'polypeptide(L)' 'MNKSSYELYSEAVNKLNSVIEDIQIKCDQRGIDFSSKIPPETIKKGQMLLTTGKPHEIRGFALVLEHLYGADIDLNS' A
#
# COMPACT_ATOMS: atom_id res chain seq x y z
N MET A 1 19.72 18.84 -1.56
CA MET A 1 19.48 18.53 -0.13
C MET A 1 19.24 17.04 -0.01
N ASN A 2 19.98 16.35 0.86
CA ASN A 2 19.69 14.96 1.19
C ASN A 2 18.47 14.94 2.12
N LYS A 3 17.48 14.09 1.81
CA LYS A 3 16.33 13.89 2.70
C LYS A 3 16.81 13.27 4.00
N SER A 4 16.26 13.73 5.12
CA SER A 4 16.47 13.11 6.42
C SER A 4 15.84 11.71 6.48
N SER A 5 16.30 10.87 7.40
CA SER A 5 15.72 9.54 7.63
C SER A 5 14.22 9.60 7.97
N TYR A 6 13.78 10.67 8.64
CA TYR A 6 12.38 10.90 8.96
C TYR A 6 11.55 11.24 7.71
N GLU A 7 12.07 12.10 6.83
CA GLU A 7 11.39 12.42 5.57
C GLU A 7 11.25 11.18 4.69
N LEU A 8 12.30 10.37 4.57
CA LEU A 8 12.25 9.12 3.81
C LEU A 8 11.21 8.15 4.39
N TYR A 9 11.17 8.02 5.72
CA TYR A 9 10.16 7.20 6.40
C TYR A 9 8.75 7.71 6.13
N SER A 10 8.49 9.00 6.35
CA SER A 10 7.20 9.64 6.13
C SER A 10 6.70 9.44 4.70
N GLU A 11 7.57 9.63 3.70
CA GLU A 11 7.24 9.38 2.30
C GLU A 11 6.87 7.93 2.01
N ALA A 12 7.59 6.97 2.59
CA ALA A 12 7.30 5.56 2.42
C ALA A 12 5.94 5.19 3.05
N VAL A 13 5.63 5.71 4.25
CA VAL A 13 4.33 5.52 4.92
C VAL A 13 3.19 6.13 4.10
N ASN A 14 3.38 7.36 3.60
CA ASN A 14 2.37 8.02 2.77
C ASN A 14 2.10 7.25 1.48
N LYS A 15 3.13 6.71 0.82
CA LYS A 15 2.96 5.84 -0.35
C LYS A 15 2.19 4.57 -0.01
N LEU A 16 2.49 3.90 1.11
CA LEU A 16 1.76 2.70 1.54
C LEU A 16 0.27 3.00 1.76
N ASN A 17 -0.03 4.06 2.51
CA ASN A 17 -1.42 4.47 2.78
C ASN A 17 -2.16 4.81 1.50
N SER A 18 -1.55 5.58 0.61
CA SER A 18 -2.16 5.96 -0.68
C SER A 18 -2.46 4.76 -1.57
N VAL A 19 -1.59 3.74 -1.61
CA VAL A 19 -1.84 2.52 -2.38
C VAL A 19 -3.00 1.72 -1.79
N ILE A 20 -3.08 1.59 -0.47
CA ILE A 20 -4.19 0.90 0.20
C ILE A 20 -5.52 1.62 -0.08
N GLU A 21 -5.52 2.95 0.00
CA GLU A 21 -6.70 3.78 -0.29
C GLU A 21 -7.14 3.65 -1.75
N ASP A 22 -6.21 3.69 -2.71
CA ASP A 22 -6.52 3.48 -4.14
C ASP A 22 -7.20 2.12 -4.38
N ILE A 23 -6.65 1.05 -3.79
CA ILE A 23 -7.24 -0.29 -3.92
C ILE A 23 -8.62 -0.36 -3.26
N GLN A 24 -8.81 0.28 -2.09
CA GLN A 24 -10.10 0.36 -1.41
C GLN A 24 -11.15 1.05 -2.29
N ILE A 25 -10.83 2.22 -2.85
CA ILE A 25 -11.71 2.98 -3.74
C ILE A 25 -12.09 2.13 -4.97
N LYS A 26 -11.11 1.47 -5.59
CA LYS A 26 -11.35 0.61 -6.74
C LYS A 26 -12.22 -0.61 -6.40
N CYS A 27 -12.04 -1.22 -5.22
CA CYS A 27 -12.90 -2.30 -4.73
C CYS A 27 -14.35 -1.82 -4.56
N ASP A 28 -14.54 -0.68 -3.90
CA ASP A 28 -15.85 -0.09 -3.64
C ASP A 28 -16.59 0.24 -4.94
N GLN A 29 -15.90 0.81 -5.93
CA GLN A 29 -16.46 1.12 -7.25
C GLN A 29 -16.93 -0.11 -8.02
N ARG A 30 -16.35 -1.29 -7.75
CA ARG A 30 -16.75 -2.56 -8.38
C ARG A 30 -17.68 -3.41 -7.52
N GLY A 31 -18.02 -2.98 -6.31
CA GLY A 31 -18.77 -3.79 -5.34
C GLY A 31 -18.03 -5.06 -4.92
N ILE A 32 -16.69 -5.03 -4.96
CA ILE A 32 -15.84 -6.14 -4.50
C ILE A 32 -15.52 -5.88 -3.03
N ASP A 33 -15.65 -6.91 -2.19
CA ASP A 33 -15.20 -6.81 -0.80
C ASP A 33 -13.66 -6.69 -0.76
N PHE A 34 -13.15 -5.62 -0.16
CA PHE A 34 -11.72 -5.36 -0.05
C PHE A 34 -10.97 -6.52 0.61
N SER A 35 -11.56 -7.16 1.63
CA SER A 35 -10.91 -8.26 2.34
C SER A 35 -10.81 -9.55 1.51
N SER A 36 -11.69 -9.70 0.51
CA SER A 36 -11.61 -10.76 -0.50
C SER A 36 -10.49 -10.51 -1.52
N LYS A 37 -10.12 -9.24 -1.76
CA LYS A 37 -9.06 -8.86 -2.71
C LYS A 37 -7.69 -8.80 -2.05
N ILE A 38 -7.59 -8.16 -0.88
CA ILE A 38 -6.37 -8.14 -0.07
C ILE A 38 -6.59 -8.97 1.21
N PRO A 39 -5.85 -10.07 1.40
CA PRO A 39 -5.93 -10.85 2.62
C PRO A 39 -5.62 -9.98 3.86
N PRO A 40 -6.38 -10.11 4.96
CA PRO A 40 -6.14 -9.34 6.19
C PRO A 40 -4.70 -9.47 6.74
N GLU A 41 -4.08 -10.63 6.55
CA GLU A 41 -2.69 -10.89 6.94
C GLU A 41 -1.69 -9.99 6.19
N THR A 42 -2.00 -9.64 4.93
CA THR A 42 -1.21 -8.72 4.11
C THR A 42 -1.26 -7.31 4.72
N ILE A 43 -2.43 -6.83 5.13
CA ILE A 43 -2.57 -5.53 5.80
C ILE A 43 -1.82 -5.53 7.14
N LYS A 44 -1.95 -6.61 7.92
CA LYS A 44 -1.22 -6.78 9.19
C LYS A 44 0.30 -6.73 8.98
N LYS A 45 0.81 -7.36 7.92
CA LYS A 45 2.24 -7.29 7.56
C LYS A 45 2.67 -5.86 7.23
N GLY A 46 1.85 -5.09 6.52
CA GLY A 46 2.08 -3.66 6.28
C GLY A 46 2.22 -2.87 7.58
N GLN A 47 1.31 -3.09 8.54
CA GLN A 47 1.37 -2.46 9.86
C GLN A 47 2.63 -2.87 10.65
N MET A 48 3.04 -4.13 10.58
CA MET A 48 4.28 -4.59 11.20
C MET A 48 5.53 -3.96 10.57
N LEU A 49 5.53 -3.71 9.26
CA LEU A 49 6.66 -3.04 8.60
C LEU A 49 6.83 -1.59 9.08
N LEU A 50 5.75 -0.90 9.46
CA LEU A 50 5.85 0.45 10.03
C LEU A 50 6.71 0.48 11.30
N THR A 51 6.65 -0.56 12.13
CA THR A 51 7.42 -0.62 13.38
C THR A 51 8.92 -0.85 13.18
N THR A 52 9.32 -1.30 11.99
CA THR A 52 10.75 -1.50 11.66
C THR A 52 11.51 -0.19 11.47
N GLY A 53 10.79 0.92 11.20
CA GLY A 53 11.40 2.22 10.90
C GLY A 53 12.23 2.23 9.62
N LYS A 54 12.15 1.21 8.75
CA LYS A 54 12.95 1.07 7.53
C LYS A 54 12.15 1.53 6.30
N PRO A 55 12.45 2.72 5.73
CA PRO A 55 11.65 3.29 4.64
C PRO A 55 11.65 2.43 3.37
N HIS A 56 12.76 1.75 3.08
CA HIS A 56 12.91 0.93 1.88
C HIS A 56 12.03 -0.33 1.92
N GLU A 57 11.88 -0.97 3.09
CA GLU A 57 11.00 -2.13 3.25
C GLU A 57 9.53 -1.73 3.13
N ILE A 58 9.14 -0.60 3.76
CA ILE A 58 7.78 -0.04 3.67
C ILE A 58 7.43 0.32 2.22
N ARG A 59 8.34 1.03 1.53
CA ARG A 59 8.14 1.43 0.14
C ARG A 59 8.10 0.22 -0.79
N GLY A 60 8.99 -0.75 -0.61
CA GLY A 60 9.01 -1.98 -1.39
C GLY A 60 7.70 -2.74 -1.26
N PHE A 61 7.17 -2.85 -0.04
CA PHE A 61 5.87 -3.47 0.22
C PHE A 61 4.72 -2.72 -0.46
N ALA A 62 4.69 -1.38 -0.37
CA ALA A 62 3.68 -0.57 -1.05
C ALA A 62 3.67 -0.80 -2.58
N LEU A 63 4.84 -0.89 -3.21
CA LEU A 63 4.95 -1.17 -4.65
C LEU A 63 4.46 -2.58 -5.02
N VAL A 64 4.71 -3.58 -4.16
CA VAL A 64 4.17 -4.93 -4.35
C VAL A 64 2.65 -4.94 -4.26
N LEU A 65 2.05 -4.22 -3.31
CA LEU A 65 0.59 -4.08 -3.21
C LEU A 65 0.01 -3.41 -4.46
N GLU A 66 0.61 -2.32 -4.91
CA GLU A 66 0.19 -1.58 -6.10
C GLU A 66 0.24 -2.48 -7.33
N HIS A 67 1.29 -3.28 -7.49
CA HIS A 67 1.43 -4.20 -8.61
C HIS A 67 0.42 -5.35 -8.57
N LEU A 68 0.27 -6.02 -7.43
CA LEU A 68 -0.57 -7.22 -7.31
C LEU A 68 -2.07 -6.91 -7.27
N TYR A 69 -2.44 -5.79 -6.67
CA TYR A 69 -3.85 -5.49 -6.40
C TYR A 69 -4.34 -4.22 -7.09
N GLY A 70 -3.45 -3.28 -7.41
CA GLY A 70 -3.81 -2.03 -8.08
C GLY A 70 -4.09 -2.19 -9.57
N ALA A 71 -3.38 -3.09 -10.26
CA ALA A 71 -3.52 -3.33 -11.70
C ALA A 71 -4.74 -4.20 -12.07
N ASP A 72 -5.11 -5.16 -11.21
CA ASP A 72 -6.26 -6.06 -11.46
C ASP A 72 -7.62 -5.34 -11.40
N ILE A 73 -7.66 -4.13 -10.86
CA ILE A 73 -8.89 -3.35 -10.65
C ILE A 73 -8.91 -2.10 -11.54
N ASP A 74 -8.06 -2.02 -12.58
CA ASP A 74 -8.06 -0.91 -13.52
C ASP A 74 -9.39 -0.77 -14.25
N LEU A 75 -10.07 0.36 -14.05
CA LEU A 75 -11.46 0.64 -14.42
C LEU A 75 -11.73 0.80 -15.93
N ASN A 76 -10.78 0.46 -16.79
CA ASN A 76 -10.97 0.55 -18.24
C ASN A 76 -10.54 -0.75 -18.93
N SER A 77 -11.55 -1.48 -19.41
CA SER A 77 -11.61 -1.91 -20.82
C SER A 77 -12.88 -1.29 -21.41
#